data_AF-A0ABD5NSR0-F1
#
_entry.id   AF-A0ABD5NSR0-F1
#
_cell.length_a   1.000
_cell.length_b   1.000
_cell.length_c   1.000
_cell.angle_alpha   90.00
_cell.angle_beta   90.00
_cell.angle_gamma   90.00
#
_symmetry.space_group_name_H-M   'P 1'
#
loop_
_entity.id
_entity.type
_entity.pdbx_description
1 polymer ?
#
loop_
_entity_poly.entity_id
_entity_poly.type
_entity_poly.pdbx_seq_one_letter_code
_entity_poly.pdbx_strand_id
1 'polypeptide(L)'
;MDSTEPVPWEDVIAVRGVPGEELQPFIQRDVPDVDGLAPADAVKTVYDDWKGTLGEDRTLDDQGAAYLIAYLLEHRGVIRLDETDAFGGSLLDRRPDDEQLRDLFHEEERTLWWIAVECGVHYSLVSRWLYEADIPLLARNLADETAETLAERAQ
;
A
#
# COMPACT_ATOMS: atom_id res chain seq x y z
N MET A 1 10.16 -11.63 -20.04
CA MET A 1 10.07 -11.77 -18.58
C MET A 1 9.20 -12.98 -18.30
N ASP A 2 9.66 -13.90 -17.48
CA ASP A 2 8.82 -15.00 -16.99
C ASP A 2 7.80 -14.43 -15.98
N SER A 3 6.58 -14.96 -15.94
CA SER A 3 5.50 -14.38 -15.11
C SER A 3 5.77 -14.49 -13.61
N THR A 4 6.58 -15.46 -13.21
CA THR A 4 7.05 -15.73 -11.84
C THR A 4 8.46 -15.20 -11.60
N GLU A 5 9.03 -14.44 -12.54
CA GLU A 5 10.33 -13.81 -12.36
C GLU A 5 10.25 -12.74 -11.26
N PRO A 6 11.09 -12.84 -10.21
CA PRO A 6 11.17 -11.82 -9.19
C PRO A 6 11.75 -10.52 -9.75
N VAL A 7 11.09 -9.41 -9.47
CA VAL A 7 11.47 -8.04 -9.85
C VAL A 7 11.81 -7.26 -8.59
N PRO A 8 13.08 -6.87 -8.39
CA PRO A 8 13.52 -6.09 -7.23
C PRO A 8 12.75 -4.78 -7.08
N TRP A 9 12.54 -4.35 -5.83
CA TRP A 9 11.86 -3.07 -5.58
C TRP A 9 12.60 -1.86 -6.12
N GLU A 10 13.93 -1.90 -6.22
CA GLU A 10 14.71 -0.81 -6.83
C GLU A 10 14.25 -0.50 -8.27
N ASP A 11 13.97 -1.55 -9.05
CA ASP A 11 13.50 -1.43 -10.43
C ASP A 11 12.06 -0.92 -10.48
N VAL A 12 11.19 -1.48 -9.64
CA VAL A 12 9.79 -1.07 -9.55
C VAL A 12 9.68 0.40 -9.15
N ILE A 13 10.47 0.85 -8.17
CA ILE A 13 10.50 2.23 -7.67
C ILE A 13 11.00 3.19 -8.75
N ALA A 14 11.99 2.78 -9.55
CA ALA A 14 12.52 3.61 -10.63
C ALA A 14 11.49 3.90 -11.74
N VAL A 15 10.37 3.18 -11.77
CA VAL A 15 9.28 3.36 -12.75
C VAL A 15 8.02 3.92 -12.10
N ARG A 16 7.58 3.38 -10.95
CA ARG A 16 6.28 3.69 -10.34
C ARG A 16 6.38 4.51 -9.05
N GLY A 17 7.58 4.72 -8.52
CA GLY A 17 7.78 5.25 -7.18
C GLY A 17 7.47 4.24 -6.08
N VAL A 18 7.61 4.68 -4.84
CA VAL A 18 7.35 3.85 -3.65
C VAL A 18 5.83 3.76 -3.40
N PRO A 19 5.27 2.56 -3.13
CA PRO A 19 3.85 2.42 -2.83
C PRO A 19 3.42 3.31 -1.65
N GLY A 20 2.43 4.17 -1.90
CA GLY A 20 1.87 5.09 -0.89
C GLY A 20 2.75 6.29 -0.55
N GLU A 21 3.89 6.50 -1.23
CA GLU A 21 4.78 7.63 -0.94
C GLU A 21 4.13 8.98 -1.23
N GLU A 22 3.24 9.04 -2.23
CA GLU A 22 2.47 10.25 -2.55
C GLU A 22 1.61 10.76 -1.36
N LEU A 23 1.28 9.89 -0.40
CA LEU A 23 0.49 10.23 0.78
C LEU A 23 1.34 10.84 1.91
N GLN A 24 2.65 10.63 1.92
CA GLN A 24 3.53 11.04 3.02
C GLN A 24 3.48 12.54 3.33
N PRO A 25 3.50 13.46 2.33
CA PRO A 25 3.42 14.89 2.60
C PRO A 25 2.11 15.29 3.27
N PHE A 26 1.00 14.65 2.90
CA PHE A 26 -0.33 14.89 3.45
C PHE A 26 -0.41 14.39 4.90
N ILE A 27 0.02 13.15 5.14
CA ILE A 27 0.10 12.61 6.50
C ILE A 27 0.95 13.52 7.40
N GLN A 28 2.15 13.90 6.97
CA GLN A 28 3.03 14.74 7.79
C GLN A 28 2.44 16.11 8.11
N ARG A 29 1.76 16.71 7.13
CA ARG A 29 1.13 18.02 7.28
C ARG A 29 -0.09 17.96 8.21
N ASP A 30 -0.92 16.94 8.06
CA ASP A 30 -2.27 16.91 8.63
C ASP A 30 -2.31 16.19 10.00
N VAL A 31 -1.29 15.41 10.36
CA VAL A 31 -1.16 14.73 11.67
C VAL A 31 -1.50 15.63 12.87
N PRO A 32 -1.00 16.88 12.96
CA PRO A 32 -1.34 17.77 14.07
C PRO A 32 -2.83 18.09 14.19
N ASP A 33 -3.56 18.09 13.07
CA ASP A 33 -4.98 18.43 13.01
C ASP A 33 -5.90 17.21 13.19
N VAL A 34 -5.36 15.99 13.04
CA VAL A 34 -6.13 14.75 13.16
C VAL A 34 -5.86 13.97 14.45
N ASP A 35 -4.87 14.38 15.25
CA ASP A 35 -4.59 13.76 16.55
C ASP A 35 -5.80 13.89 17.49
N GLY A 36 -6.21 12.75 18.07
CA GLY A 36 -7.39 12.65 18.93
C GLY A 36 -8.75 12.61 18.22
N LEU A 37 -8.79 12.66 16.88
CA LEU A 37 -10.02 12.42 16.14
C LEU A 37 -10.40 10.93 16.13
N ALA A 38 -11.68 10.64 15.86
CA ALA A 38 -12.08 9.27 15.57
C ALA A 38 -11.36 8.77 14.30
N PRO A 39 -10.98 7.47 14.21
CA PRO A 39 -10.18 6.97 13.09
C PRO A 39 -10.75 7.26 11.71
N ALA A 40 -12.07 7.14 11.54
CA ALA A 40 -12.74 7.46 10.27
C ALA A 40 -12.61 8.94 9.89
N ASP A 41 -12.71 9.85 10.85
CA ASP A 41 -12.59 11.29 10.63
C ASP A 41 -11.15 11.69 10.34
N ALA A 42 -10.17 11.11 11.05
CA ALA A 42 -8.76 11.32 10.79
C ALA A 42 -8.37 10.88 9.37
N VAL A 43 -8.78 9.67 8.96
CA VAL A 43 -8.53 9.16 7.60
C VAL A 43 -9.21 10.06 6.56
N LYS A 44 -10.45 10.47 6.81
CA LYS A 44 -11.20 11.36 5.91
C LYS A 44 -10.51 12.71 5.73
N THR A 45 -10.00 13.33 6.80
CA THR A 45 -9.31 14.63 6.71
C THR A 45 -8.11 14.53 5.78
N VAL A 46 -7.22 13.56 6.00
CA VAL A 46 -6.04 13.37 5.14
C VAL A 46 -6.44 13.03 3.70
N TYR A 47 -7.45 12.17 3.55
CA TYR A 47 -7.96 11.77 2.24
C TYR A 47 -8.53 12.95 1.46
N ASP A 48 -9.34 13.80 2.09
CA ASP A 48 -9.95 14.96 1.43
C ASP A 48 -8.89 15.97 0.99
N ASP A 49 -7.83 16.16 1.80
CA ASP A 49 -6.72 17.04 1.44
C ASP A 49 -5.88 16.46 0.28
N TRP A 50 -5.49 15.19 0.36
CA TRP A 50 -4.82 14.48 -0.74
C TRP A 50 -5.64 14.54 -2.03
N LYS A 51 -6.95 14.24 -1.95
CA LYS A 51 -7.87 14.27 -3.07
C LYS A 51 -8.03 15.67 -3.66
N GLY A 52 -8.20 16.67 -2.80
CA GLY A 52 -8.37 18.06 -3.20
C GLY A 52 -7.10 18.68 -3.81
N THR A 53 -5.93 18.31 -3.29
CA THR A 53 -4.64 18.84 -3.75
C THR A 53 -4.20 18.22 -5.07
N LEU A 54 -4.28 16.89 -5.21
CA LEU A 54 -3.77 16.19 -6.39
C LEU A 54 -4.81 16.00 -7.51
N GLY A 55 -6.10 15.95 -7.19
CA GLY A 55 -7.15 15.86 -8.21
C GLY A 55 -6.99 14.68 -9.17
N GLU A 56 -6.69 14.95 -10.45
CA GLU A 56 -6.48 13.93 -11.49
C GLU A 56 -5.05 13.37 -11.53
N ASP A 57 -4.09 14.03 -10.87
CA ASP A 57 -2.68 13.60 -10.83
C ASP A 57 -2.43 12.47 -9.81
N ARG A 58 -3.48 12.00 -9.14
CA ARG A 58 -3.43 10.93 -8.12
C ARG A 58 -3.11 9.59 -8.78
N THR A 59 -2.20 8.84 -8.16
CA THR A 59 -1.85 7.49 -8.66
C THR A 59 -2.66 6.38 -7.99
N LEU A 60 -3.20 6.63 -6.79
CA LEU A 60 -4.04 5.68 -6.07
C LEU A 60 -5.53 5.87 -6.40
N ASP A 61 -6.27 4.76 -6.45
CA ASP A 61 -7.72 4.79 -6.40
C ASP A 61 -8.22 5.18 -4.99
N ASP A 62 -9.50 5.56 -4.90
CA ASP A 62 -10.09 6.08 -3.67
C ASP A 62 -10.05 5.05 -2.51
N GLN A 63 -10.16 3.75 -2.79
CA GLN A 63 -10.13 2.70 -1.76
C GLN A 63 -8.70 2.41 -1.30
N GLY A 64 -7.76 2.30 -2.24
CA GLY A 64 -6.35 2.11 -1.97
C GLY A 64 -5.76 3.24 -1.15
N ALA A 65 -6.13 4.49 -1.45
CA ALA A 65 -5.75 5.65 -0.66
C ALA A 65 -6.29 5.57 0.77
N ALA A 66 -7.57 5.24 0.96
CA ALA A 66 -8.17 5.14 2.28
C ALA A 66 -7.47 4.09 3.17
N TYR A 67 -7.18 2.90 2.63
CA TYR A 67 -6.46 1.84 3.37
C TYR A 67 -5.01 2.23 3.69
N LEU A 68 -4.29 2.84 2.75
CA LEU A 68 -2.91 3.27 2.98
C LEU A 68 -2.84 4.43 3.98
N ILE A 69 -3.75 5.40 3.93
CA ILE A 69 -3.83 6.48 4.92
C ILE A 69 -4.10 5.90 6.31
N ALA A 70 -5.09 5.02 6.45
CA ALA A 70 -5.42 4.37 7.72
C ALA A 70 -4.21 3.61 8.29
N TYR A 71 -3.54 2.81 7.45
CA TYR A 71 -2.32 2.09 7.84
C TYR A 71 -1.20 3.04 8.28
N LEU A 72 -0.93 4.10 7.52
CA LEU A 72 0.14 5.06 7.80
C LEU A 72 -0.10 5.91 9.04
N LEU A 73 -1.36 6.20 9.39
CA LEU A 73 -1.73 6.88 10.63
C LEU A 73 -1.66 5.92 11.82
N GLU A 74 -2.14 4.69 11.68
CA GLU A 74 -2.07 3.66 12.72
C GLU A 74 -0.62 3.30 13.05
N HIS A 75 0.22 3.09 12.03
CA HIS A 75 1.65 2.82 12.18
C HIS A 75 2.39 3.95 12.92
N ARG A 76 1.88 5.19 12.86
CA ARG A 76 2.42 6.34 13.62
C ARG A 76 1.85 6.48 15.03
N GLY A 77 0.87 5.64 15.40
CA GLY A 77 0.16 5.73 16.66
C GLY A 77 -0.80 6.92 16.77
N VAL A 78 -1.17 7.54 15.64
CA VAL A 78 -2.08 8.69 15.58
C VAL A 78 -3.53 8.26 15.74
N ILE A 79 -3.87 7.09 15.17
CA ILE A 79 -5.17 6.44 15.33
C ILE A 79 -4.99 5.03 15.88
N ARG A 80 -6.08 4.47 16.41
CA ARG A 80 -6.18 3.07 16.85
C ARG A 80 -7.39 2.43 16.18
N LEU A 81 -7.16 1.38 15.39
CA LEU A 81 -8.22 0.73 14.63
C LEU A 81 -8.79 -0.51 15.34
N ASP A 82 -8.12 -1.03 16.36
CA ASP A 82 -8.61 -2.12 17.23
C ASP A 82 -9.82 -1.74 18.07
N GLU A 83 -10.00 -0.45 18.35
CA GLU A 83 -11.12 0.11 19.12
C GLU A 83 -12.33 0.50 18.24
N THR A 84 -12.33 0.17 16.95
CA THR A 84 -13.39 0.56 16.01
C THR A 84 -13.70 -0.49 14.95
N ASP A 85 -14.94 -0.50 14.46
CA ASP A 85 -15.32 -1.30 13.30
C ASP A 85 -14.85 -0.67 11.97
N ALA A 86 -14.28 0.55 12.01
CA ALA A 86 -13.70 1.18 10.83
C ALA A 86 -12.57 0.29 10.28
N PHE A 87 -12.65 -0.02 8.99
CA PHE A 87 -11.73 -0.93 8.30
C PHE A 87 -11.73 -2.39 8.79
N GLY A 88 -12.56 -2.76 9.79
CA GLY A 88 -12.63 -4.13 10.32
C GLY A 88 -11.52 -4.49 11.31
N GLY A 89 -10.97 -3.51 12.04
CA GLY A 89 -9.93 -3.72 13.06
C GLY A 89 -8.54 -3.25 12.62
N SER A 90 -7.52 -3.50 13.47
CA SER A 90 -6.15 -3.09 13.21
C SER A 90 -5.62 -3.60 11.86
N LEU A 91 -5.04 -2.71 11.06
CA LEU A 91 -4.36 -3.07 9.82
C LEU A 91 -2.96 -3.61 10.11
N LEU A 92 -2.35 -3.20 11.22
CA LEU A 92 -1.09 -3.76 11.70
C LEU A 92 -1.26 -5.23 12.13
N ASP A 93 -2.31 -5.56 12.90
CA ASP A 93 -2.55 -6.94 13.36
C ASP A 93 -2.94 -7.88 12.21
N ARG A 94 -3.52 -7.36 11.14
CA ARG A 94 -3.92 -8.13 9.94
C ARG A 94 -2.77 -8.33 8.95
N ARG A 95 -1.65 -7.64 9.11
CA ARG A 95 -0.46 -7.84 8.29
C ARG A 95 0.18 -9.18 8.68
N PRO A 96 0.31 -10.16 7.76
CA PRO A 96 1.11 -11.35 8.02
C PRO A 96 2.55 -10.95 8.33
N ASP A 97 3.27 -11.75 9.12
CA ASP A 97 4.69 -11.51 9.29
C ASP A 97 5.46 -11.67 7.96
N ASP A 98 6.69 -11.20 7.90
CA ASP A 98 7.45 -11.14 6.65
C ASP A 98 7.71 -12.54 6.05
N GLU A 99 7.79 -13.59 6.87
CA GLU A 99 7.96 -14.97 6.43
C GLU A 99 6.67 -15.50 5.81
N GLN A 100 5.54 -15.34 6.51
CA GLN A 100 4.21 -15.68 6.01
C GLN A 100 3.86 -14.93 4.73
N LEU A 101 4.16 -13.64 4.66
CA LEU A 101 3.88 -12.81 3.48
C LEU A 101 4.71 -13.28 2.27
N ARG A 102 5.96 -13.69 2.49
CA ARG A 102 6.82 -14.27 1.45
C ARG A 102 6.28 -15.61 0.97
N ASP A 103 5.91 -16.50 1.89
CA ASP A 103 5.36 -17.81 1.56
C ASP A 103 4.07 -17.68 0.74
N LEU A 104 3.14 -16.83 1.18
CA LEU A 104 1.91 -16.55 0.44
C LEU A 104 2.22 -16.05 -0.99
N PHE A 105 3.15 -15.10 -1.13
CA PHE A 105 3.36 -14.42 -2.41
C PHE A 105 4.23 -15.20 -3.40
N HIS A 106 5.34 -15.78 -2.95
CA HIS A 106 6.32 -16.50 -3.79
C HIS A 106 6.07 -18.00 -3.82
N GLU A 107 5.89 -18.65 -2.67
CA GLU A 107 5.81 -20.13 -2.59
C GLU A 107 4.41 -20.64 -2.98
N GLU A 108 3.36 -20.00 -2.48
CA GLU A 108 1.97 -20.32 -2.82
C GLU A 108 1.47 -19.59 -4.08
N GLU A 109 2.30 -18.73 -4.65
CA GLU A 109 1.99 -17.94 -5.82
C GLU A 109 0.67 -17.13 -5.71
N ARG A 110 0.31 -16.66 -4.52
CA ARG A 110 -0.90 -15.82 -4.36
C ARG A 110 -0.71 -14.47 -5.03
N THR A 111 -1.77 -13.97 -5.65
CA THR A 111 -1.78 -12.60 -6.17
C THR A 111 -1.98 -11.60 -5.04
N LEU A 112 -1.60 -10.33 -5.27
CA LEU A 112 -1.89 -9.24 -4.33
C LEU A 112 -3.36 -9.18 -3.94
N TRP A 113 -4.26 -9.44 -4.89
CA TRP A 113 -5.70 -9.46 -4.65
C TRP A 113 -6.12 -10.61 -3.73
N TRP A 114 -5.56 -11.81 -3.93
CA TRP A 114 -5.90 -12.95 -3.09
C TRP A 114 -5.45 -12.76 -1.64
N ILE A 115 -4.21 -12.30 -1.44
CA ILE A 115 -3.70 -11.95 -0.11
C ILE A 115 -4.56 -10.86 0.53
N ALA A 116 -4.96 -9.85 -0.26
CA ALA A 116 -5.82 -8.77 0.22
C ALA A 116 -7.19 -9.28 0.70
N VAL A 117 -7.79 -10.24 -0.01
CA VAL A 117 -9.05 -10.88 0.40
C VAL A 117 -8.87 -11.68 1.69
N GLU A 118 -7.81 -12.46 1.82
CA GLU A 118 -7.55 -13.24 3.04
C GLU A 118 -7.32 -12.35 4.26
N CYS A 119 -6.62 -11.23 4.08
CA CYS A 119 -6.34 -10.26 5.14
C CYS A 119 -7.48 -9.24 5.34
N GLY A 120 -8.52 -9.24 4.48
CA GLY A 120 -9.61 -8.27 4.53
C GLY A 120 -9.16 -6.82 4.28
N VAL A 121 -8.20 -6.60 3.38
CA VAL A 121 -7.63 -5.28 3.06
C VAL A 121 -7.71 -4.97 1.56
N HIS A 122 -7.24 -3.79 1.14
CA HIS A 122 -7.05 -3.46 -0.27
C HIS A 122 -5.69 -3.93 -0.79
N TYR A 123 -5.60 -4.33 -2.08
CA TYR A 123 -4.37 -4.85 -2.68
C TYR A 123 -3.21 -3.83 -2.70
N SER A 124 -3.50 -2.53 -2.72
CA SER A 124 -2.48 -1.47 -2.59
C SER A 124 -1.72 -1.56 -1.26
N LEU A 125 -2.41 -1.96 -0.18
CA LEU A 125 -1.79 -2.16 1.12
C LEU A 125 -0.89 -3.39 1.13
N VAL A 126 -1.29 -4.48 0.46
CA VAL A 126 -0.42 -5.65 0.28
C VAL A 126 0.86 -5.29 -0.49
N SER A 127 0.73 -4.48 -1.54
CA SER A 127 1.90 -3.97 -2.28
C SER A 127 2.85 -3.17 -1.38
N ARG A 128 2.30 -2.35 -0.48
CA ARG A 128 3.08 -1.64 0.54
C ARG A 128 3.77 -2.59 1.51
N TRP A 129 3.11 -3.63 2.00
CA TRP A 129 3.70 -4.60 2.91
C TRP A 129 4.85 -5.39 2.29
N LEU A 130 4.71 -5.78 1.02
CA LEU A 130 5.79 -6.43 0.27
C LEU A 130 7.01 -5.51 0.10
N TYR A 131 6.77 -4.22 -0.13
CA TYR A 131 7.82 -3.21 -0.16
C TYR A 131 8.53 -3.07 1.19
N GLU A 132 7.77 -2.94 2.28
CA GLU A 132 8.34 -2.78 3.63
C GLU A 132 9.11 -4.02 4.11
N ALA A 133 8.72 -5.22 3.66
CA ALA A 133 9.38 -6.49 3.96
C ALA A 133 10.55 -6.82 2.99
N ASP A 134 10.83 -5.95 2.01
CA ASP A 134 11.81 -6.19 0.94
C ASP A 134 11.59 -7.54 0.21
N ILE A 135 10.32 -7.85 -0.08
CA ILE A 135 9.91 -9.04 -0.84
C ILE A 135 9.69 -8.60 -2.29
N PRO A 136 10.50 -9.05 -3.26
CA PRO A 136 10.38 -8.66 -4.66
C PRO A 136 8.98 -8.91 -5.22
N LEU A 137 8.49 -8.04 -6.10
CA LEU A 137 7.27 -8.30 -6.85
C LEU A 137 7.52 -9.42 -7.88
N LEU A 138 6.47 -10.07 -8.34
CA LEU A 138 6.54 -10.97 -9.48
C LEU A 138 6.15 -10.21 -10.75
N ALA A 139 6.77 -10.52 -11.89
CA ALA A 139 6.51 -9.84 -13.16
C ALA A 139 5.02 -9.79 -13.54
N ARG A 140 4.25 -10.84 -13.22
CA ARG A 140 2.79 -10.89 -13.43
C ARG A 140 1.98 -9.86 -12.65
N ASN A 141 2.57 -9.24 -11.63
CA ASN A 141 1.95 -8.20 -10.80
C ASN A 141 2.33 -6.78 -11.25
N LEU A 142 3.14 -6.66 -12.30
CA LEU A 142 3.40 -5.38 -12.95
C LEU A 142 2.28 -5.08 -13.96
N ALA A 143 1.96 -3.79 -14.11
CA ALA A 143 1.16 -3.36 -15.25
C ALA A 143 1.99 -3.51 -16.53
N ASP A 144 1.34 -3.76 -17.67
CA ASP A 144 2.01 -3.97 -18.96
C ASP A 144 3.02 -2.86 -19.27
N GLU A 145 2.64 -1.60 -19.08
CA GLU A 145 3.52 -0.43 -19.28
C GLU A 145 4.77 -0.45 -18.38
N THR A 146 4.64 -0.93 -17.14
CA THR A 146 5.78 -1.06 -16.22
C THR A 146 6.71 -2.19 -16.66
N ALA A 147 6.14 -3.33 -17.06
CA ALA A 147 6.91 -4.47 -17.55
C ALA A 147 7.68 -4.12 -18.84
N GLU A 148 7.05 -3.38 -19.76
CA GLU A 148 7.68 -2.87 -20.98
C GLU A 148 8.82 -1.90 -20.65
N THR A 149 8.57 -0.90 -19.79
CA THR A 149 9.60 0.06 -19.38
C THR A 149 10.81 -0.61 -18.74
N LEU A 150 10.60 -1.64 -17.92
CA LEU A 150 11.70 -2.40 -17.32
C LEU A 150 12.47 -3.23 -18.36
N ALA A 151 11.78 -3.84 -19.32
CA ALA A 151 12.41 -4.58 -20.40
C ALA A 151 13.25 -3.70 -21.34
N GLU A 152 12.87 -2.43 -21.52
CA GLU A 152 13.66 -1.45 -22.26
C GLU A 152 14.92 -1.01 -21.50
N ARG A 153 14.85 -0.89 -20.16
CA ARG A 153 15.98 -0.47 -19.33
C ARG A 153 17.04 -1.55 -19.13
N ALA A 154 16.69 -2.82 -19.35
CA ALA A 154 17.59 -3.95 -19.25
C ALA A 154 18.40 -4.25 -20.53
N GLN A 155 18.19 -3.49 -21.61
CA GLN A 155 18.91 -3.57 -22.90
C GLN A 155 20.08 -2.61 -22.97
#